data_AF-A0A4V0NGU2-F1
#
_entry.id   AF-A0A4V0NGU2-F1
#
_cell.length_a   1.000
_cell.length_b   1.000
_cell.length_c   1.000
_cell.angle_alpha   90.00
_cell.angle_beta   90.00
_cell.angle_gamma   90.00
#
_symmetry.space_group_name_H-M   'P 1'
#
loop_
_entity.id
_entity.type
_entity.pdbx_description
1 polymer ?
#
loop_
_entity_poly.entity_id
_entity_poly.type
_entity_poly.pdbx_seq_one_letter_code
_entity_poly.pdbx_strand_id
1 'polypeptide(L)'
;MRRYVMFAAAVAPILVAAAVTVPGCGEEFENICAFLRDPNSCYATFHDDINDRCGAPGAGNGPKGSFATREKLDVCFLEGGGQVIFDPPLDIAAFPPTSVSFKRIDAQAQECGSFTYAGEFTYSVTINPCGEPENAGGAGGAGGSAMLPQCDDGSGNEGGGSDGGGGNAGNGGSGTGGSGGGSSAEVLSVHGGTVSITTPEGRDILDVSCADGTSHHFNRIDAAERECGGFDQLLPRAVLESSAGLQPPPKADLTDAEEVEKYAGFISFRVHYPPFDPQTDNEGIVKETPAAVVEYFNCLIPPAAPLCFNGEKDGLETDIDCGGTLCDRDCGDGQACVTPNDCTSRRCEVDPSTGFKTCQAAEGEGEGGAGGTGGAGGTGGAGGTGGTGGQ
;
A
#
# COMPACT_ATOMS: atom_id res chain seq x y z
N MET A 1 -4.37 -63.40 9.97
CA MET A 1 -3.34 -64.31 9.37
C MET A 1 -2.10 -63.49 9.03
N ARG A 2 -0.95 -64.17 8.98
CA ARG A 2 0.44 -63.69 9.00
C ARG A 2 0.82 -62.42 8.21
N ARG A 3 1.62 -61.60 8.90
CA ARG A 3 2.73 -60.70 8.49
C ARG A 3 3.21 -60.79 7.03
N TYR A 4 3.51 -59.64 6.42
CA TYR A 4 4.83 -59.36 5.81
C TYR A 4 5.11 -57.85 5.84
N VAL A 5 6.21 -57.50 6.50
CA VAL A 5 6.86 -56.19 6.46
C VAL A 5 7.80 -56.21 5.26
N MET A 6 7.72 -55.21 4.38
CA MET A 6 8.73 -54.95 3.36
C MET A 6 9.22 -53.51 3.51
N PHE A 7 10.42 -53.36 4.07
CA PHE A 7 11.20 -52.14 4.03
C PHE A 7 11.81 -52.01 2.63
N ALA A 8 11.42 -50.99 1.88
CA ALA A 8 12.13 -50.59 0.66
C ALA A 8 13.25 -49.62 1.06
N ALA A 9 14.49 -50.10 1.02
CA ALA A 9 15.68 -49.27 1.16
C ALA A 9 15.94 -48.54 -0.16
N ALA A 10 15.63 -47.24 -0.21
CA ALA A 10 16.08 -46.35 -1.27
C ALA A 10 17.50 -45.89 -0.94
N VAL A 11 18.48 -46.39 -1.67
CA VAL A 11 19.88 -45.96 -1.61
C VAL A 11 20.02 -44.71 -2.48
N ALA A 12 20.10 -43.54 -1.85
CA ALA A 12 20.46 -42.30 -2.54
C ALA A 12 22.00 -42.17 -2.60
N PRO A 13 22.59 -41.77 -3.74
CA PRO A 13 24.03 -41.52 -3.83
C PRO A 13 24.40 -40.28 -3.03
N ILE A 14 25.26 -40.46 -2.02
CA ILE A 14 25.85 -39.38 -1.23
C ILE A 14 26.87 -38.66 -2.11
N LEU A 15 26.49 -37.51 -2.67
CA LEU A 15 27.45 -36.50 -3.11
C LEU A 15 28.02 -35.83 -1.85
N VAL A 16 29.19 -36.28 -1.43
CA VAL A 16 30.00 -35.57 -0.44
C VAL A 16 30.53 -34.31 -1.11
N ALA A 17 29.77 -33.21 -1.04
CA ALA A 17 30.37 -31.89 -1.18
C ALA A 17 31.24 -31.68 0.07
N ALA A 18 32.56 -31.66 -0.12
CA ALA A 18 33.49 -31.28 0.92
C ALA A 18 33.26 -29.80 1.25
N ALA A 19 32.42 -29.54 2.23
CA ALA A 19 32.37 -28.25 2.90
C ALA A 19 33.68 -28.10 3.70
N VAL A 20 34.67 -27.46 3.09
CA VAL A 20 35.79 -26.89 3.83
C VAL A 20 35.20 -25.74 4.64
N THR A 21 34.76 -26.06 5.86
CA THR A 21 34.45 -25.04 6.85
C THR A 21 35.79 -24.57 7.40
N VAL A 22 36.24 -23.41 6.92
CA VAL A 22 37.26 -22.62 7.63
C VAL A 22 36.51 -21.96 8.80
N PRO A 23 36.79 -22.32 10.07
CA PRO A 23 36.22 -21.63 11.21
C PRO A 23 37.13 -20.44 11.51
N GLY A 24 36.74 -19.27 11.01
CA GLY A 24 37.40 -18.00 11.31
C GLY A 24 37.44 -17.07 10.11
N CYS A 25 36.45 -16.19 10.02
CA CYS A 25 36.57 -14.76 9.69
C CYS A 25 35.27 -14.11 10.21
N GLY A 26 35.39 -12.98 10.89
CA GLY A 26 34.21 -12.17 11.22
C GLY A 26 33.48 -11.80 9.94
N GLU A 27 32.18 -11.54 10.02
CA GLU A 27 31.50 -10.85 8.92
C GLU A 27 32.29 -9.57 8.63
N GLU A 28 32.90 -9.47 7.44
CA GLU A 28 33.57 -8.25 7.02
C GLU A 28 32.47 -7.26 6.65
N PHE A 29 32.19 -6.32 7.56
CA PHE A 29 31.28 -5.23 7.28
C PHE A 29 31.94 -4.22 6.35
N GLU A 30 31.20 -3.81 5.33
CA GLU A 30 31.62 -2.74 4.43
C GLU A 30 31.37 -1.37 5.07
N ASN A 31 32.07 -0.34 4.59
CA ASN A 31 31.84 1.04 5.04
C ASN A 31 30.61 1.61 4.31
N ILE A 32 29.50 1.71 5.02
CA ILE A 32 28.24 2.22 4.49
C ILE A 32 28.33 3.66 3.98
N CYS A 33 29.17 4.50 4.59
CA CYS A 33 29.38 5.88 4.14
C CYS A 33 30.04 5.94 2.77
N ALA A 34 31.02 5.06 2.52
CA ALA A 34 31.68 4.97 1.23
C ALA A 34 30.71 4.46 0.15
N PHE A 35 29.89 3.46 0.48
CA PHE A 35 28.86 2.93 -0.42
C PHE A 35 27.83 4.00 -0.80
N LEU A 36 27.28 4.74 0.17
CA LEU A 36 26.27 5.77 -0.08
C LEU A 36 26.81 7.00 -0.82
N ARG A 37 28.11 7.29 -0.70
CA ARG A 37 28.80 8.39 -1.42
C ARG A 37 29.36 7.98 -2.77
N ASP A 38 29.25 6.71 -3.17
CA ASP A 38 29.70 6.24 -4.48
C ASP A 38 28.59 6.44 -5.53
N PRO A 39 28.80 7.30 -6.56
CA PRO A 39 27.77 7.58 -7.57
C PRO A 39 27.49 6.38 -8.45
N ASN A 40 28.42 5.42 -8.46
CA ASN A 40 28.33 4.21 -9.24
C ASN A 40 27.87 3.02 -8.37
N SER A 41 27.48 3.27 -7.12
CA SER A 41 26.84 2.23 -6.31
C SER A 41 25.51 1.81 -6.94
N CYS A 42 25.17 0.53 -6.80
CA CYS A 42 23.91 0.01 -7.32
C CYS A 42 22.70 0.79 -6.76
N TYR A 43 22.82 1.31 -5.54
CA TYR A 43 21.76 2.03 -4.84
C TYR A 43 21.57 3.46 -5.38
N ALA A 44 22.66 4.13 -5.77
CA ALA A 44 22.59 5.43 -6.44
C ALA A 44 21.94 5.30 -7.83
N THR A 45 22.36 4.32 -8.64
CA THR A 45 21.72 4.05 -9.94
C THR A 45 20.24 3.71 -9.79
N PHE A 46 19.90 2.91 -8.78
CA PHE A 46 18.52 2.56 -8.47
C PHE A 46 17.66 3.78 -8.12
N HIS A 47 18.17 4.70 -7.29
CA HIS A 47 17.48 5.96 -6.97
C HIS A 47 17.18 6.78 -8.24
N ASP A 48 18.13 6.87 -9.17
CA ASP A 48 17.97 7.65 -10.40
C ASP A 48 16.91 7.02 -11.33
N ASP A 49 16.88 5.69 -11.45
CA ASP A 49 15.88 4.95 -12.23
C ASP A 49 14.44 5.16 -11.72
N ILE A 50 14.26 5.47 -10.44
CA ILE A 50 12.96 5.50 -9.77
C ILE A 50 12.20 6.81 -9.99
N ASN A 51 12.91 7.95 -10.05
CA ASN A 51 12.31 9.28 -9.96
C ASN A 51 11.29 9.57 -11.07
N ASP A 52 11.43 8.92 -12.23
CA ASP A 52 10.58 9.19 -13.40
C ASP A 52 9.67 8.00 -13.80
N ARG A 53 9.84 6.80 -13.21
CA ARG A 53 9.08 5.60 -13.61
C ARG A 53 7.94 5.25 -12.66
N CYS A 54 8.26 5.09 -11.38
CA CYS A 54 7.32 4.48 -10.41
C CYS A 54 6.87 5.36 -9.26
N GLY A 55 7.52 6.48 -9.01
CA GLY A 55 7.15 7.39 -7.94
C GLY A 55 7.25 8.83 -8.40
N ALA A 56 7.17 9.74 -7.44
CA ALA A 56 7.41 11.15 -7.66
C ALA A 56 8.43 11.66 -6.63
N PRO A 57 9.40 12.49 -7.04
CA PRO A 57 10.35 13.09 -6.14
C PRO A 57 9.68 14.10 -5.21
N GLY A 58 10.02 14.04 -3.92
CA GLY A 58 9.53 14.89 -2.85
C GLY A 58 8.40 14.27 -2.02
N ALA A 59 8.42 14.53 -0.71
CA ALA A 59 7.35 14.12 0.19
C ALA A 59 6.06 14.90 -0.13
N GLY A 60 4.94 14.19 -0.24
CA GLY A 60 3.63 14.75 -0.59
C GLY A 60 3.38 14.84 -2.11
N ASN A 61 4.37 14.54 -2.94
CA ASN A 61 4.26 14.63 -4.40
C ASN A 61 3.82 13.32 -5.06
N GLY A 62 3.67 12.25 -4.26
CA GLY A 62 3.26 10.94 -4.76
C GLY A 62 1.94 10.97 -5.53
N PRO A 63 1.76 10.08 -6.53
CA PRO A 63 0.48 9.91 -7.21
C PRO A 63 -0.65 9.68 -6.22
N LYS A 64 -1.66 10.54 -6.27
CA LYS A 64 -2.87 10.43 -5.45
C LYS A 64 -3.82 9.43 -6.05
N GLY A 65 -4.51 8.69 -5.19
CA GLY A 65 -5.55 7.77 -5.61
C GLY A 65 -6.56 7.48 -4.51
N SER A 66 -7.54 6.66 -4.83
CA SER A 66 -8.60 6.27 -3.90
C SER A 66 -9.01 4.82 -4.10
N PHE A 67 -9.34 4.14 -3.01
CA PHE A 67 -10.03 2.85 -3.08
C PHE A 67 -11.51 3.07 -3.46
N ALA A 68 -12.07 2.12 -4.20
CA ALA A 68 -13.48 2.21 -4.63
C ALA A 68 -14.45 2.04 -3.45
N THR A 69 -14.16 1.13 -2.52
CA THR A 69 -14.96 0.91 -1.31
C THR A 69 -14.07 0.62 -0.11
N ARG A 70 -14.62 0.71 1.10
CA ARG A 70 -13.88 0.47 2.35
C ARG A 70 -13.67 -1.02 2.63
N GLU A 71 -14.55 -1.88 2.12
CA GLU A 71 -14.53 -3.33 2.32
C GLU A 71 -13.57 -4.04 1.36
N LYS A 72 -13.16 -3.37 0.27
CA LYS A 72 -12.27 -3.90 -0.75
C LYS A 72 -11.08 -2.97 -0.94
N LEU A 73 -10.06 -3.20 -0.13
CA LEU A 73 -8.79 -2.46 -0.17
C LEU A 73 -7.71 -3.25 -0.94
N ASP A 74 -8.09 -3.77 -2.11
CA ASP A 74 -7.24 -4.52 -3.03
C ASP A 74 -6.67 -3.62 -4.13
N VAL A 75 -7.45 -2.67 -4.63
CA VAL A 75 -7.02 -1.78 -5.73
C VAL A 75 -7.30 -0.32 -5.38
N CYS A 76 -6.24 0.47 -5.36
CA CYS A 76 -6.30 1.93 -5.32
C CYS A 76 -6.14 2.50 -6.73
N PHE A 77 -7.14 3.26 -7.19
CA PHE A 77 -7.14 3.87 -8.51
C PHE A 77 -6.49 5.26 -8.44
N LEU A 78 -5.47 5.50 -9.28
CA LEU A 78 -4.73 6.75 -9.28
C LEU A 78 -5.41 7.81 -10.16
N GLU A 79 -5.42 9.07 -9.71
CA GLU A 79 -6.07 10.20 -10.41
C GLU A 79 -5.43 10.49 -11.77
N GLY A 80 -4.11 10.28 -11.89
CA GLY A 80 -3.35 10.43 -13.14
C GLY A 80 -3.43 9.22 -14.08
N GLY A 81 -4.26 8.23 -13.76
CA GLY A 81 -4.29 6.93 -14.42
C GLY A 81 -3.33 5.92 -13.81
N GLY A 82 -3.63 4.64 -14.02
CA GLY A 82 -2.94 3.54 -13.37
C GLY A 82 -3.56 3.14 -12.03
N GLN A 83 -2.94 2.19 -11.35
CA GLN A 83 -3.47 1.60 -10.12
C GLN A 83 -2.37 1.02 -9.24
N VAL A 84 -2.62 1.00 -7.93
CA VAL A 84 -1.83 0.26 -6.96
C VAL A 84 -2.63 -0.97 -6.54
N ILE A 85 -2.08 -2.15 -6.78
CA ILE A 85 -2.72 -3.43 -6.47
C ILE A 85 -2.04 -4.03 -5.24
N PHE A 86 -2.80 -4.25 -4.18
CA PHE A 86 -2.36 -4.91 -2.96
C PHE A 86 -2.71 -6.40 -3.02
N ASP A 87 -1.71 -7.26 -2.77
CA ASP A 87 -1.89 -8.71 -2.69
C ASP A 87 -1.05 -9.29 -1.53
N PRO A 88 -1.67 -9.71 -0.42
CA PRO A 88 -3.12 -9.78 -0.20
C PRO A 88 -3.78 -8.39 -0.08
N PRO A 89 -5.12 -8.29 -0.27
CA PRO A 89 -5.87 -7.07 0.02
C PRO A 89 -5.65 -6.59 1.46
N LEU A 90 -5.66 -5.28 1.67
CA LEU A 90 -5.50 -4.72 3.02
C LEU A 90 -6.73 -5.03 3.87
N ASP A 91 -6.50 -5.46 5.11
CA ASP A 91 -7.56 -5.72 6.09
C ASP A 91 -7.73 -4.50 6.99
N ILE A 92 -8.88 -3.82 6.89
CA ILE A 92 -9.20 -2.61 7.66
C ILE A 92 -9.14 -2.86 9.18
N ALA A 93 -9.44 -4.08 9.64
CA ALA A 93 -9.39 -4.45 11.05
C ALA A 93 -7.95 -4.63 11.58
N ALA A 94 -6.98 -4.81 10.68
CA ALA A 94 -5.57 -4.99 10.99
C ALA A 94 -4.72 -3.71 10.77
N PHE A 95 -5.35 -2.53 10.74
CA PHE A 95 -4.63 -1.26 10.60
C PHE A 95 -4.00 -0.79 11.93
N PRO A 96 -2.80 -0.18 11.89
CA PRO A 96 -1.94 0.00 10.72
C PRO A 96 -1.25 -1.33 10.31
N PRO A 97 -1.21 -1.68 9.01
CA PRO A 97 -0.55 -2.90 8.56
C PRO A 97 0.96 -2.87 8.87
N THR A 98 1.47 -3.97 9.43
CA THR A 98 2.90 -4.13 9.74
C THR A 98 3.72 -4.57 8.52
N SER A 99 3.08 -5.18 7.54
CA SER A 99 3.68 -5.59 6.28
C SER A 99 2.68 -5.48 5.14
N VAL A 100 3.13 -5.05 3.97
CA VAL A 100 2.31 -4.97 2.76
C VAL A 100 3.11 -5.39 1.54
N SER A 101 2.42 -5.99 0.58
CA SER A 101 2.96 -6.28 -0.75
C SER A 101 2.03 -5.65 -1.78
N PHE A 102 2.60 -4.89 -2.71
CA PHE A 102 1.81 -4.22 -3.73
C PHE A 102 2.57 -4.09 -5.04
N LYS A 103 1.81 -3.87 -6.12
CA LYS A 103 2.31 -3.59 -7.47
C LYS A 103 1.77 -2.24 -7.93
N ARG A 104 2.60 -1.50 -8.65
CA ARG A 104 2.16 -0.26 -9.31
C ARG A 104 2.03 -0.51 -10.80
N ILE A 105 0.84 -0.24 -11.31
CA ILE A 105 0.50 -0.26 -12.73
C ILE A 105 0.38 1.20 -13.20
N ASP A 106 1.01 1.53 -14.32
CA ASP A 106 0.97 2.87 -14.90
C ASP A 106 -0.34 3.12 -15.70
N ALA A 107 -0.46 4.33 -16.25
CA ALA A 107 -1.63 4.73 -17.04
C ALA A 107 -1.78 3.94 -18.36
N GLN A 108 -0.74 3.24 -18.80
CA GLN A 108 -0.72 2.35 -19.97
C GLN A 108 -0.98 0.88 -19.61
N ALA A 109 -1.44 0.62 -18.38
CA ALA A 109 -1.67 -0.72 -17.86
C ALA A 109 -0.42 -1.62 -17.81
N GLN A 110 0.78 -1.03 -17.75
CA GLN A 110 2.03 -1.76 -17.58
C GLN A 110 2.45 -1.77 -16.11
N GLU A 111 2.98 -2.90 -15.63
CA GLU A 111 3.54 -2.97 -14.28
C GLU A 111 4.85 -2.20 -14.25
N CYS A 112 4.84 -1.03 -13.63
CA CYS A 112 6.06 -0.23 -13.49
C CYS A 112 6.98 -0.85 -12.41
N GLY A 113 6.43 -1.50 -11.39
CA GLY A 113 7.22 -2.07 -10.31
C GLY A 113 6.39 -2.83 -9.27
N SER A 114 7.10 -3.59 -8.43
CA SER A 114 6.54 -4.37 -7.32
C SER A 114 7.30 -4.11 -6.03
N PHE A 115 6.59 -4.17 -4.91
CA PHE A 115 7.05 -3.67 -3.63
C PHE A 115 6.63 -4.62 -2.53
N THR A 116 7.53 -4.82 -1.57
CA THR A 116 7.24 -5.50 -0.31
C THR A 116 7.80 -4.65 0.83
N TYR A 117 6.99 -4.47 1.86
CA TYR A 117 7.35 -3.75 3.06
C TYR A 117 7.05 -4.65 4.25
N ALA A 118 8.01 -4.77 5.17
CA ALA A 118 7.85 -5.47 6.44
C ALA A 118 8.44 -4.68 7.61
N GLY A 119 8.93 -3.47 7.37
CA GLY A 119 9.51 -2.58 8.37
C GLY A 119 10.35 -1.48 7.73
N GLU A 120 10.71 -0.47 8.52
CA GLU A 120 11.46 0.70 8.06
C GLU A 120 12.76 0.34 7.32
N PHE A 121 13.46 -0.68 7.83
CA PHE A 121 14.72 -1.20 7.27
C PHE A 121 14.57 -2.64 6.75
N THR A 122 13.34 -3.08 6.48
CA THR A 122 13.05 -4.40 5.92
C THR A 122 12.01 -4.26 4.81
N TYR A 123 12.49 -4.08 3.58
CA TYR A 123 11.65 -3.84 2.41
C TYR A 123 12.38 -4.25 1.13
N SER A 124 11.62 -4.54 0.08
CA SER A 124 12.16 -4.77 -1.26
C SER A 124 11.38 -3.96 -2.28
N VAL A 125 12.11 -3.33 -3.19
CA VAL A 125 11.53 -2.58 -4.30
C VAL A 125 12.09 -3.14 -5.60
N THR A 126 11.20 -3.44 -6.54
CA THR A 126 11.52 -3.84 -7.89
C THR A 126 10.96 -2.82 -8.85
N ILE A 127 11.81 -2.28 -9.73
CA ILE A 127 11.40 -1.41 -10.82
C ILE A 127 11.55 -2.20 -12.11
N ASN A 128 10.47 -2.33 -12.86
CA ASN A 128 10.49 -2.96 -14.17
C ASN A 128 10.93 -1.93 -15.21
N PRO A 129 11.83 -2.30 -16.13
CA PRO A 129 12.18 -1.44 -17.25
C PRO A 129 10.94 -1.21 -18.12
N CYS A 130 10.96 -0.15 -18.92
CA CYS A 130 9.92 0.05 -19.92
C CYS A 130 9.95 -1.09 -20.94
N GLY A 131 8.81 -1.70 -21.23
CA GLY A 131 8.69 -2.59 -22.39
C GLY A 131 8.78 -1.76 -23.67
N GLU A 132 9.46 -2.27 -24.70
CA GLU A 132 9.31 -1.70 -26.04
C GLU A 132 7.82 -1.77 -26.44
N PRO A 133 7.27 -0.76 -27.13
CA PRO A 133 5.92 -0.86 -27.65
C PRO A 133 5.86 -2.05 -28.60
N GLU A 134 5.20 -3.12 -28.18
CA GLU A 134 4.96 -4.26 -29.05
C GLU A 134 4.28 -3.73 -30.31
N ASN A 135 4.88 -4.01 -31.47
CA ASN A 135 4.34 -3.74 -32.79
C ASN A 135 2.86 -4.16 -32.84
N ALA A 136 1.95 -3.21 -32.64
CA ALA A 136 0.54 -3.38 -32.91
C ALA A 136 0.41 -3.50 -34.43
N GLY A 137 0.43 -4.74 -34.91
CA GLY A 137 0.12 -5.08 -36.29
C GLY A 137 -1.26 -4.57 -36.66
N GLY A 138 -1.29 -3.41 -37.32
CA GLY A 138 -2.27 -2.97 -38.31
C GLY A 138 -3.74 -2.83 -37.87
N ALA A 139 -4.19 -1.58 -37.71
CA ALA A 139 -5.35 -1.04 -38.41
C ALA A 139 -5.46 0.47 -38.15
N GLY A 140 -5.47 1.27 -39.21
CA GLY A 140 -5.49 2.73 -39.14
C GLY A 140 -6.79 3.31 -38.56
N GLY A 141 -6.63 4.40 -37.82
CA GLY A 141 -7.71 5.28 -37.39
C GLY A 141 -7.12 6.60 -36.89
N ALA A 142 -7.21 7.64 -37.72
CA ALA A 142 -6.80 8.99 -37.36
C ALA A 142 -7.78 9.59 -36.34
N GLY A 143 -7.28 10.02 -35.19
CA GLY A 143 -8.04 10.76 -34.19
C GLY A 143 -7.10 11.30 -33.12
N GLY A 144 -6.98 12.63 -33.04
CA GLY A 144 -6.06 13.30 -32.14
C GLY A 144 -6.31 12.96 -30.67
N SER A 145 -5.24 12.74 -29.93
CA SER A 145 -5.23 12.67 -28.46
C SER A 145 -3.89 13.17 -27.94
N ALA A 146 -3.97 13.81 -26.79
CA ALA A 146 -2.91 14.58 -26.15
C ALA A 146 -1.60 13.79 -25.99
N MET A 147 -0.50 14.47 -26.26
CA MET A 147 0.88 14.03 -26.01
C MET A 147 1.08 13.94 -24.48
N LEU A 148 0.88 12.76 -23.90
CA LEU A 148 1.35 12.40 -22.56
C LEU A 148 2.74 11.76 -22.70
N PRO A 149 3.64 11.89 -21.70
CA PRO A 149 5.03 11.49 -21.86
C PRO A 149 5.13 9.99 -22.13
N GLN A 150 5.45 9.66 -23.38
CA GLN A 150 6.00 8.37 -23.75
C GLN A 150 7.43 8.33 -23.21
N CYS A 151 7.83 7.21 -22.60
CA CYS A 151 9.25 6.93 -22.47
C CYS A 151 9.81 6.87 -23.89
N ASP A 152 10.72 7.79 -24.21
CA ASP A 152 11.31 8.00 -25.54
C ASP A 152 11.87 6.66 -26.06
N ASP A 153 11.20 6.07 -27.05
CA ASP A 153 11.68 4.86 -27.72
C ASP A 153 12.72 5.29 -28.73
N GLY A 154 14.00 5.11 -28.39
CA GLY A 154 15.18 5.55 -29.15
C GLY A 154 15.29 5.02 -30.60
N SER A 155 14.32 5.33 -31.46
CA SER A 155 14.29 5.06 -32.89
C SER A 155 14.76 6.30 -33.65
N GLY A 156 15.92 6.82 -33.26
CA GLY A 156 16.77 7.61 -34.13
C GLY A 156 17.26 6.71 -35.26
N ASN A 157 16.55 6.72 -36.38
CA ASN A 157 16.95 6.04 -37.60
C ASN A 157 18.27 6.63 -38.12
N GLU A 158 19.40 6.03 -37.72
CA GLU A 158 20.71 6.34 -38.30
C GLU A 158 20.88 5.66 -39.67
N GLY A 159 21.04 6.49 -40.70
CA GLY A 159 22.10 6.27 -41.68
C GLY A 159 21.81 5.40 -42.90
N GLY A 160 21.07 5.95 -43.87
CA GLY A 160 21.23 5.61 -45.29
C GLY A 160 21.88 6.77 -46.04
N GLY A 161 23.21 6.74 -46.18
CA GLY A 161 23.98 7.81 -46.83
C GLY A 161 23.79 7.90 -48.35
N SER A 162 23.97 9.11 -48.89
CA SER A 162 24.44 9.41 -50.26
C SER A 162 24.72 10.93 -50.39
N ASP A 163 25.97 11.27 -50.72
CA ASP A 163 26.51 12.36 -51.58
C ASP A 163 25.65 13.63 -51.83
N GLY A 164 26.12 14.87 -51.82
CA GLY A 164 27.44 15.49 -51.81
C GLY A 164 27.33 16.96 -52.32
N GLY A 165 28.30 17.82 -51.99
CA GLY A 165 28.64 19.01 -52.81
C GLY A 165 28.35 20.43 -52.28
N GLY A 166 29.39 21.09 -51.77
CA GLY A 166 29.87 22.38 -52.32
C GLY A 166 29.37 23.72 -51.74
N GLY A 167 30.30 24.53 -51.20
CA GLY A 167 30.45 25.93 -51.64
C GLY A 167 30.24 27.10 -50.65
N ASN A 168 31.38 27.58 -50.11
CA ASN A 168 31.84 28.97 -50.09
C ASN A 168 31.37 30.02 -49.04
N ALA A 169 32.30 30.94 -48.81
CA ALA A 169 32.51 31.96 -47.79
C ALA A 169 31.53 33.14 -47.72
N GLY A 170 31.51 33.86 -46.57
CA GLY A 170 30.91 35.20 -46.49
C GLY A 170 30.88 35.84 -45.10
N ASN A 171 31.53 37.00 -45.00
CA ASN A 171 31.77 37.93 -43.89
C ASN A 171 30.52 38.69 -43.34
N GLY A 172 30.48 38.91 -42.01
CA GLY A 172 30.14 40.18 -41.33
C GLY A 172 28.69 40.75 -41.35
N GLY A 173 28.15 41.04 -40.16
CA GLY A 173 27.19 42.16 -39.96
C GLY A 173 25.98 41.88 -39.05
N SER A 174 25.84 42.72 -38.02
CA SER A 174 24.82 42.78 -36.96
C SER A 174 23.35 42.55 -37.34
N GLY A 175 22.61 41.91 -36.43
CA GLY A 175 21.14 41.91 -36.37
C GLY A 175 20.64 41.34 -35.04
N THR A 176 19.77 42.08 -34.37
CA THR A 176 19.11 41.76 -33.10
C THR A 176 18.06 40.65 -33.22
N GLY A 177 17.93 39.80 -32.18
CA GLY A 177 16.68 39.11 -31.83
C GLY A 177 16.77 37.58 -31.71
N GLY A 178 16.07 37.01 -30.73
CA GLY A 178 15.55 35.65 -30.79
C GLY A 178 16.05 34.68 -29.71
N SER A 179 15.14 34.36 -28.79
CA SER A 179 15.19 33.22 -27.85
C SER A 179 15.48 31.88 -28.52
N GLY A 180 16.04 30.94 -27.75
CA GLY A 180 16.03 29.52 -28.11
C GLY A 180 17.02 28.72 -27.27
N GLY A 181 16.57 28.20 -26.12
CA GLY A 181 17.29 27.20 -25.36
C GLY A 181 17.36 25.89 -26.14
N GLY A 182 18.54 25.30 -26.21
CA GLY A 182 18.75 23.92 -26.61
C GLY A 182 19.17 23.14 -25.37
N SER A 183 18.21 22.52 -24.70
CA SER A 183 18.49 21.45 -23.74
C SER A 183 18.70 20.19 -24.55
N SER A 184 19.92 19.69 -24.59
CA SER A 184 20.20 18.30 -24.95
C SER A 184 19.50 17.42 -23.91
N ALA A 185 18.40 16.77 -24.28
CA ALA A 185 17.76 15.77 -23.42
C ALA A 185 18.71 14.57 -23.34
N GLU A 186 19.31 14.35 -22.18
CA GLU A 186 20.04 13.11 -21.91
C GLU A 186 19.05 11.96 -21.86
N VAL A 187 19.35 10.89 -22.60
CA VAL A 187 18.54 9.68 -22.73
C VAL A 187 18.58 8.94 -21.40
N LEU A 188 17.49 8.96 -20.63
CA LEU A 188 17.37 8.21 -19.37
C LEU A 188 17.01 6.75 -19.68
N SER A 189 18.00 5.86 -19.65
CA SER A 189 17.79 4.41 -19.71
C SER A 189 17.43 3.93 -18.31
N VAL A 190 16.16 3.58 -18.08
CA VAL A 190 15.77 2.88 -16.84
C VAL A 190 16.33 1.46 -16.91
N HIS A 191 17.34 1.16 -16.09
CA HIS A 191 17.97 -0.18 -16.07
C HIS A 191 17.04 -1.20 -15.41
N GLY A 192 16.28 -0.75 -14.41
CA GLY A 192 15.36 -1.59 -13.64
C GLY A 192 16.12 -2.60 -12.77
N GLY A 193 15.34 -3.41 -12.05
CA GLY A 193 15.87 -4.42 -11.15
C GLY A 193 15.32 -4.31 -9.73
N THR A 194 15.82 -5.18 -8.87
CA THR A 194 15.37 -5.31 -7.48
C THR A 194 16.46 -4.86 -6.52
N VAL A 195 16.09 -3.97 -5.61
CA VAL A 195 16.87 -3.68 -4.42
C VAL A 195 16.11 -4.19 -3.20
N SER A 196 16.77 -5.02 -2.40
CA SER A 196 16.23 -5.53 -1.13
C SER A 196 17.08 -5.03 0.02
N ILE A 197 16.41 -4.52 1.05
CA ILE A 197 17.01 -4.08 2.30
C ILE A 197 16.43 -4.93 3.41
N THR A 198 17.30 -5.56 4.20
CA THR A 198 16.88 -6.39 5.33
C THR A 198 17.70 -6.10 6.57
N THR A 199 17.03 -6.07 7.72
CA THR A 199 17.67 -6.12 9.04
C THR A 199 17.38 -7.47 9.68
N PRO A 200 18.37 -8.35 9.86
CA PRO A 200 18.19 -9.59 10.60
C PRO A 200 17.68 -9.30 12.03
N GLU A 201 16.74 -10.12 12.52
CA GLU A 201 16.16 -9.93 13.85
C GLU A 201 17.24 -9.88 14.95
N GLY A 202 17.18 -8.84 15.80
CA GLY A 202 18.09 -8.67 16.94
C GLY A 202 19.52 -8.25 16.58
N ARG A 203 19.77 -7.80 15.34
CA ARG A 203 21.07 -7.32 14.87
C ARG A 203 20.95 -5.89 14.35
N ASP A 204 21.93 -5.04 14.65
CA ASP A 204 22.07 -3.70 14.06
C ASP A 204 22.81 -3.78 12.71
N ILE A 205 22.35 -4.65 11.81
CA ILE A 205 22.95 -4.89 10.48
C ILE A 205 21.97 -4.46 9.39
N LEU A 206 22.50 -3.91 8.31
CA LEU A 206 21.76 -3.57 7.10
C LEU A 206 22.37 -4.35 5.93
N ASP A 207 21.57 -5.24 5.34
CA ASP A 207 21.98 -5.97 4.14
C ASP A 207 21.29 -5.34 2.92
N VAL A 208 22.07 -5.01 1.90
CA VAL A 208 21.57 -4.47 0.63
C VAL A 208 21.89 -5.47 -0.48
N SER A 209 20.84 -6.02 -1.10
CA SER A 209 20.98 -6.86 -2.30
C SER A 209 20.64 -6.05 -3.53
N CYS A 210 21.54 -6.05 -4.51
CA CYS A 210 21.42 -5.30 -5.76
C CYS A 210 20.91 -6.19 -6.90
N ALA A 211 20.42 -5.56 -7.97
CA ALA A 211 19.90 -6.26 -9.15
C ALA A 211 20.97 -7.04 -9.94
N ASP A 212 22.23 -6.63 -9.85
CA ASP A 212 23.38 -7.31 -10.48
C ASP A 212 23.82 -8.59 -9.74
N GLY A 213 23.14 -8.92 -8.64
CA GLY A 213 23.44 -10.08 -7.80
C GLY A 213 24.49 -9.84 -6.73
N THR A 214 25.00 -8.61 -6.60
CA THR A 214 25.88 -8.23 -5.49
C THR A 214 25.07 -8.10 -4.19
N SER A 215 25.74 -8.35 -3.07
CA SER A 215 25.16 -8.20 -1.74
C SER A 215 26.18 -7.49 -0.87
N HIS A 216 25.73 -6.46 -0.18
CA HIS A 216 26.54 -5.65 0.70
C HIS A 216 26.03 -5.77 2.14
N HIS A 217 26.97 -5.89 3.08
CA HIS A 217 26.67 -6.11 4.49
C HIS A 217 27.24 -4.97 5.32
N PHE A 218 26.37 -4.23 6.01
CA PHE A 218 26.77 -3.03 6.76
C PHE A 218 26.39 -3.13 8.24
N ASN A 219 27.25 -2.61 9.11
CA ASN A 219 26.87 -2.36 10.50
C ASN A 219 26.20 -0.97 10.59
N ARG A 220 24.97 -0.93 11.11
CA ARG A 220 24.21 0.33 11.23
C ARG A 220 24.82 1.27 12.26
N ILE A 221 25.59 0.76 13.22
CA ILE A 221 26.31 1.58 14.20
C ILE A 221 27.39 2.41 13.51
N ASP A 222 28.02 1.90 12.45
CA ASP A 222 29.10 2.59 11.73
C ASP A 222 28.56 3.86 11.02
N ALA A 223 27.28 3.86 10.61
CA ALA A 223 26.60 5.06 10.11
C ALA A 223 26.35 6.12 11.20
N ALA A 224 26.30 5.71 12.47
CA ALA A 224 26.18 6.61 13.62
C ALA A 224 27.55 7.13 14.11
N GLU A 225 28.66 6.59 13.61
CA GLU A 225 30.01 7.05 13.95
C GLU A 225 30.42 8.32 13.17
N ARG A 226 31.41 9.03 13.72
CA ARG A 226 31.85 10.39 13.29
C ARG A 226 32.21 10.53 11.80
N GLU A 227 32.51 9.45 11.08
CA GLU A 227 32.82 9.49 9.63
C GLU A 227 31.58 9.82 8.77
N CYS A 228 30.40 9.55 9.32
CA CYS A 228 29.08 9.74 8.76
C CYS A 228 28.26 10.76 9.58
N GLY A 229 28.86 11.88 10.00
CA GLY A 229 28.20 12.87 10.87
C GLY A 229 26.76 13.22 10.43
N GLY A 230 25.75 12.73 11.16
CA GLY A 230 24.32 12.98 10.91
C GLY A 230 23.60 12.02 9.95
N PHE A 231 24.24 10.92 9.51
CA PHE A 231 23.66 9.95 8.58
C PHE A 231 22.82 8.83 9.23
N ASP A 232 22.77 8.76 10.56
CA ASP A 232 21.88 7.85 11.29
C ASP A 232 20.41 8.05 10.89
N GLN A 233 20.02 9.29 10.60
CA GLN A 233 18.72 9.67 10.06
C GLN A 233 18.63 9.64 8.53
N LEU A 234 19.65 9.16 7.82
CA LEU A 234 19.74 9.19 6.36
C LEU A 234 19.87 7.79 5.76
N LEU A 235 19.96 6.72 6.55
CA LEU A 235 19.98 5.36 6.02
C LEU A 235 18.82 5.09 5.05
N PRO A 236 19.05 4.25 4.01
CA PRO A 236 17.98 3.73 3.17
C PRO A 236 16.84 3.18 4.02
N ARG A 237 15.67 3.82 3.93
CA ARG A 237 14.49 3.39 4.69
C ARG A 237 13.22 3.55 3.89
N ALA A 238 12.29 2.63 4.10
CA ALA A 238 10.93 2.76 3.63
C ALA A 238 10.02 3.25 4.77
N VAL A 239 9.06 4.10 4.43
CA VAL A 239 8.04 4.55 5.38
C VAL A 239 6.68 4.22 4.79
N LEU A 240 5.92 3.41 5.52
CA LEU A 240 4.52 3.15 5.26
C LEU A 240 3.70 3.92 6.30
N GLU A 241 3.07 5.01 5.89
CA GLU A 241 2.14 5.74 6.74
C GLU A 241 0.72 5.30 6.41
N SER A 242 -0.07 5.03 7.44
CA SER A 242 -1.45 4.62 7.23
C SER A 242 -2.35 4.98 8.40
N SER A 243 -3.61 5.17 8.07
CA SER A 243 -4.70 5.35 9.02
C SER A 243 -5.95 4.70 8.43
N ALA A 244 -6.70 3.95 9.24
CA ALA A 244 -8.00 3.44 8.84
C ALA A 244 -9.06 4.55 8.68
N GLY A 245 -8.74 5.78 9.07
CA GLY A 245 -9.69 6.87 9.15
C GLY A 245 -10.38 6.92 10.53
N LEU A 246 -11.26 7.89 10.69
CA LEU A 246 -12.01 8.11 11.93
C LEU A 246 -13.48 7.75 11.71
N GLN A 247 -14.12 7.25 12.76
CA GLN A 247 -15.55 6.95 12.73
C GLN A 247 -16.37 8.27 12.67
N PRO A 248 -17.17 8.52 11.62
CA PRO A 248 -17.94 9.75 11.51
C PRO A 248 -19.08 9.83 12.53
N PRO A 249 -19.40 11.01 13.08
CA PRO A 249 -20.57 11.19 13.93
C PRO A 249 -21.88 10.98 13.13
N PRO A 250 -23.02 10.73 13.78
CA PRO A 250 -24.27 10.36 13.09
C PRO A 250 -24.80 11.39 12.09
N LYS A 251 -24.39 12.65 12.22
CA LYS A 251 -24.84 13.78 11.39
C LYS A 251 -23.76 14.25 10.41
N ALA A 252 -22.71 13.48 10.20
CA ALA A 252 -21.68 13.80 9.24
C ALA A 252 -22.26 13.81 7.80
N ASP A 253 -22.00 14.88 7.05
CA ASP A 253 -22.37 14.98 5.65
C ASP A 253 -21.25 14.43 4.77
N LEU A 254 -21.27 13.11 4.53
CA LEU A 254 -20.29 12.45 3.66
C LEU A 254 -20.50 12.75 2.16
N THR A 255 -21.39 13.68 1.80
CA THR A 255 -21.47 14.22 0.43
C THR A 255 -20.56 15.43 0.24
N ASP A 256 -20.11 16.05 1.33
CA ASP A 256 -19.14 17.14 1.32
C ASP A 256 -17.71 16.58 1.32
N ALA A 257 -16.90 17.02 0.36
CA ALA A 257 -15.54 16.51 0.18
C ALA A 257 -14.60 16.88 1.34
N GLU A 258 -14.76 18.07 1.94
CA GLU A 258 -13.96 18.52 3.07
C GLU A 258 -14.30 17.71 4.33
N GLU A 259 -15.59 17.37 4.50
CA GLU A 259 -16.01 16.49 5.58
C GLU A 259 -15.56 15.04 5.37
N VAL A 260 -15.55 14.54 4.12
CA VAL A 260 -15.00 13.22 3.79
C VAL A 260 -13.51 13.13 4.16
N GLU A 261 -12.68 14.12 3.80
CA GLU A 261 -11.24 14.12 4.10
C GLU A 261 -10.94 14.03 5.60
N LYS A 262 -11.81 14.57 6.45
CA LYS A 262 -11.66 14.52 7.91
C LYS A 262 -11.77 13.10 8.49
N TYR A 263 -12.60 12.26 7.87
CA TYR A 263 -12.88 10.91 8.36
C TYR A 263 -12.27 9.81 7.48
N ALA A 264 -11.85 10.14 6.26
CA ALA A 264 -11.18 9.22 5.37
C ALA A 264 -9.90 8.66 6.00
N GLY A 265 -9.63 7.41 5.70
CA GLY A 265 -8.33 6.81 5.97
C GLY A 265 -7.36 7.11 4.83
N PHE A 266 -6.11 6.71 5.01
CA PHE A 266 -5.12 6.78 3.95
C PHE A 266 -4.07 5.70 4.13
N ILE A 267 -3.37 5.41 3.05
CA ILE A 267 -2.12 4.65 3.05
C ILE A 267 -1.17 5.29 2.05
N SER A 268 0.03 5.61 2.48
CA SER A 268 1.10 6.20 1.67
C SER A 268 2.38 5.40 1.86
N PHE A 269 3.09 5.18 0.76
CA PHE A 269 4.39 4.53 0.77
C PHE A 269 5.44 5.42 0.12
N ARG A 270 6.54 5.63 0.84
CA ARG A 270 7.69 6.39 0.36
C ARG A 270 8.99 5.72 0.77
N VAL A 271 10.03 5.95 -0.01
CA VAL A 271 11.40 5.54 0.33
C VAL A 271 12.25 6.80 0.48
N HIS A 272 13.04 6.82 1.54
CA HIS A 272 14.02 7.87 1.82
C HIS A 272 15.37 7.37 1.32
N TYR A 273 15.98 8.17 0.47
CA TYR A 273 17.29 7.96 -0.11
C TYR A 273 18.25 8.96 0.53
N PRO A 274 19.36 8.50 1.13
CA PRO A 274 20.42 9.38 1.59
C PRO A 274 20.91 10.27 0.43
N PRO A 275 21.23 11.55 0.68
CA PRO A 275 21.78 12.41 -0.35
C PRO A 275 23.15 11.93 -0.80
N PHE A 276 23.37 11.96 -2.12
CA PHE A 276 24.61 11.54 -2.77
C PHE A 276 25.81 12.47 -2.46
N ASP A 277 25.54 13.77 -2.28
CA ASP A 277 26.53 14.80 -1.91
C ASP A 277 26.02 15.64 -0.72
N PRO A 278 26.25 15.19 0.52
CA PRO A 278 25.95 16.02 1.68
C PRO A 278 26.81 17.29 1.63
N GLN A 279 26.18 18.47 1.58
CA GLN A 279 26.91 19.72 1.73
C GLN A 279 27.64 19.69 3.08
N THR A 280 28.97 19.72 3.08
CA THR A 280 29.75 19.78 4.32
C THR A 280 30.07 21.23 4.65
N ASP A 281 30.08 21.57 5.94
CA ASP A 281 30.65 22.84 6.38
C ASP A 281 32.20 22.80 6.33
N ASN A 282 32.83 23.91 6.69
CA ASN A 282 34.29 24.03 6.67
C ASN A 282 35.00 23.10 7.69
N GLU A 283 34.24 22.41 8.54
CA GLU A 283 34.72 21.47 9.57
C GLU A 283 34.51 20.01 9.13
N GLY A 284 33.96 19.77 7.93
CA GLY A 284 33.68 18.45 7.40
C GLY A 284 32.41 17.82 7.97
N ILE A 285 31.57 18.60 8.67
CA ILE A 285 30.28 18.15 9.19
C ILE A 285 29.24 18.34 8.08
N VAL A 286 28.42 17.32 7.85
CA VAL A 286 27.28 17.42 6.93
C VAL A 286 26.27 18.43 7.45
N LYS A 287 26.09 19.51 6.69
CA LYS A 287 24.95 20.42 6.84
C LYS A 287 23.69 19.62 6.56
N GLU A 288 22.66 19.76 7.40
CA GLU A 288 21.35 19.10 7.27
C GLU A 288 20.87 19.14 5.81
N THR A 289 21.13 18.04 5.10
CA THR A 289 20.71 17.85 3.72
C THR A 289 19.56 16.86 3.84
N PRO A 290 18.32 17.28 3.61
CA PRO A 290 17.18 16.37 3.76
C PRO A 290 17.36 15.19 2.79
N ALA A 291 17.05 13.98 3.26
CA ALA A 291 17.02 12.80 2.40
C ALA A 291 16.16 13.09 1.15
N ALA A 292 16.62 12.63 -0.01
CA ALA A 292 15.77 12.59 -1.18
C ALA A 292 14.63 11.63 -0.90
N VAL A 293 13.40 12.07 -1.07
CA VAL A 293 12.21 11.25 -0.84
C VAL A 293 11.59 10.93 -2.17
N VAL A 294 11.28 9.65 -2.41
CA VAL A 294 10.38 9.27 -3.49
C VAL A 294 9.12 8.71 -2.87
N GLU A 295 7.99 9.33 -3.17
CA GLU A 295 6.68 8.82 -2.80
C GLU A 295 6.05 8.08 -3.98
N TYR A 296 5.67 6.82 -3.75
CA TYR A 296 5.19 5.93 -4.82
C TYR A 296 3.67 6.02 -5.01
N PHE A 297 2.94 6.24 -3.93
CA PHE A 297 1.51 6.51 -3.96
C PHE A 297 1.04 7.14 -2.65
N ASN A 298 -0.11 7.81 -2.72
CA ASN A 298 -0.92 8.21 -1.58
C ASN A 298 -2.38 7.87 -1.88
N CYS A 299 -2.91 6.85 -1.20
CA CYS A 299 -4.22 6.29 -1.48
C CYS A 299 -5.20 6.59 -0.33
N LEU A 300 -6.29 7.27 -0.67
CA LEU A 300 -7.39 7.55 0.25
C LEU A 300 -8.29 6.32 0.41
N ILE A 301 -8.57 5.99 1.66
CA ILE A 301 -9.54 4.96 2.05
C ILE A 301 -10.85 5.68 2.36
N PRO A 302 -11.97 5.33 1.69
CA PRO A 302 -13.27 5.93 1.99
C PRO A 302 -13.62 5.85 3.48
N PRO A 303 -14.27 6.88 4.05
CA PRO A 303 -14.68 6.88 5.44
C PRO A 303 -15.64 5.71 5.72
N ALA A 304 -15.68 5.26 6.97
CA ALA A 304 -16.72 4.33 7.41
C ALA A 304 -18.11 4.98 7.30
N ALA A 305 -19.15 4.16 7.26
CA ALA A 305 -20.51 4.68 7.46
C ALA A 305 -20.60 5.40 8.82
N PRO A 306 -21.38 6.48 8.95
CA PRO A 306 -21.53 7.19 10.22
C PRO A 306 -22.04 6.30 11.37
N LEU A 307 -21.73 6.68 12.62
CA LEU A 307 -22.34 6.09 13.82
C LEU A 307 -23.87 6.06 13.68
N CYS A 308 -24.54 5.08 14.30
CA CYS A 308 -25.97 4.84 14.19
C CYS A 308 -26.45 4.29 12.83
N PHE A 309 -25.54 4.02 11.90
CA PHE A 309 -25.85 3.52 10.56
C PHE A 309 -24.78 2.57 10.00
N ASN A 310 -23.83 2.10 10.82
CA ASN A 310 -22.68 1.32 10.38
C ASN A 310 -22.81 -0.19 10.62
N GLY A 311 -23.89 -0.64 11.27
CA GLY A 311 -24.17 -2.05 11.52
C GLY A 311 -23.40 -2.64 12.70
N GLU A 312 -22.67 -1.81 13.45
CA GLU A 312 -21.91 -2.19 14.63
C GLU A 312 -22.56 -1.60 15.88
N LYS A 313 -22.17 -2.07 17.07
CA LYS A 313 -22.54 -1.43 18.34
C LYS A 313 -21.32 -0.71 18.88
N ASP A 314 -21.25 0.59 18.65
CA ASP A 314 -20.11 1.42 18.99
C ASP A 314 -20.51 2.76 19.62
N GLY A 315 -19.52 3.58 19.95
CA GLY A 315 -19.74 4.89 20.58
C GLY A 315 -20.56 4.80 21.87
N LEU A 316 -21.78 5.37 21.84
CA LEU A 316 -22.71 5.42 22.96
C LEU A 316 -24.04 4.71 22.66
N GLU A 317 -24.07 3.86 21.65
CA GLU A 317 -25.24 3.07 21.29
C GLU A 317 -25.60 2.05 22.38
N THR A 318 -26.89 1.88 22.63
CA THR A 318 -27.35 0.87 23.59
C THR A 318 -27.62 -0.48 22.92
N ASP A 319 -27.91 -0.48 21.62
CA ASP A 319 -27.89 -1.64 20.74
C ASP A 319 -27.45 -1.22 19.32
N ILE A 320 -27.18 -2.18 18.43
CA ILE A 320 -26.62 -1.92 17.09
C ILE A 320 -27.41 -0.82 16.37
N ASP A 321 -26.70 0.27 16.04
CA ASP A 321 -27.19 1.44 15.33
C ASP A 321 -28.35 2.19 16.03
N CYS A 322 -28.56 2.05 17.34
CA CYS A 322 -29.69 2.70 18.02
C CYS A 322 -29.48 3.03 19.50
N GLY A 323 -30.36 3.92 19.98
CA GLY A 323 -30.45 4.32 21.37
C GLY A 323 -29.23 5.12 21.83
N GLY A 324 -29.12 5.27 23.15
CA GLY A 324 -28.11 6.14 23.74
C GLY A 324 -28.39 7.61 23.47
N THR A 325 -27.41 8.45 23.74
CA THR A 325 -27.57 9.91 23.62
C THR A 325 -27.18 10.48 22.27
N LEU A 326 -26.55 9.67 21.40
CA LEU A 326 -26.00 10.12 20.11
C LEU A 326 -26.91 9.78 18.93
N CYS A 327 -27.61 8.65 18.97
CA CYS A 327 -28.48 8.25 17.87
C CYS A 327 -29.82 8.97 17.95
N ASP A 328 -30.26 9.53 16.82
CA ASP A 328 -31.62 10.06 16.69
C ASP A 328 -32.67 8.91 16.60
N ARG A 329 -32.20 7.67 16.33
CA ARG A 329 -33.03 6.47 16.25
C ARG A 329 -33.11 5.79 17.62
N ASP A 330 -34.30 5.78 18.21
CA ASP A 330 -34.62 4.94 19.36
C ASP A 330 -34.65 3.46 18.93
N CYS A 331 -34.21 2.56 19.80
CA CYS A 331 -34.25 1.12 19.59
C CYS A 331 -35.69 0.57 19.59
N GLY A 332 -35.91 -0.47 18.79
CA GLY A 332 -37.15 -1.21 18.69
C GLY A 332 -37.27 -2.32 19.73
N ASP A 333 -38.42 -2.99 19.76
CA ASP A 333 -38.71 -4.05 20.73
C ASP A 333 -37.68 -5.20 20.68
N GLY A 334 -37.30 -5.70 21.84
CA GLY A 334 -36.31 -6.77 22.02
C GLY A 334 -34.85 -6.31 21.96
N GLN A 335 -34.57 -5.10 21.50
CA GLN A 335 -33.21 -4.53 21.46
C GLN A 335 -32.73 -4.08 22.84
N ALA A 336 -31.43 -4.11 23.07
CA ALA A 336 -30.81 -3.73 24.33
C ALA A 336 -30.98 -2.22 24.63
N CYS A 337 -31.18 -1.90 25.92
CA CYS A 337 -31.40 -0.53 26.36
C CYS A 337 -30.82 -0.29 27.77
N VAL A 338 -30.59 0.98 28.12
CA VAL A 338 -30.12 1.39 29.45
C VAL A 338 -31.17 2.23 30.17
N THR A 339 -31.80 3.15 29.42
CA THR A 339 -32.79 4.11 29.86
C THR A 339 -34.08 3.98 29.04
N PRO A 340 -35.23 4.41 29.59
CA PRO A 340 -36.47 4.48 28.81
C PRO A 340 -36.34 5.21 27.48
N ASN A 341 -35.51 6.25 27.39
CA ASN A 341 -35.36 7.05 26.17
C ASN A 341 -34.66 6.30 25.04
N ASP A 342 -33.96 5.20 25.33
CA ASP A 342 -33.32 4.41 24.29
C ASP A 342 -34.34 3.63 23.47
N CYS A 343 -35.60 3.54 23.92
CA CYS A 343 -36.64 2.71 23.30
C CYS A 343 -37.72 3.57 22.66
N THR A 344 -38.15 3.18 21.45
CA THR A 344 -39.26 3.82 20.75
C THR A 344 -40.53 3.81 21.62
N SER A 345 -40.73 2.73 22.37
CA SER A 345 -41.84 2.53 23.31
C SER A 345 -41.73 3.30 24.62
N ARG A 346 -40.57 3.92 24.90
CA ARG A 346 -40.20 4.48 26.20
C ARG A 346 -40.20 3.47 27.35
N ARG A 347 -40.04 2.18 27.06
CA ARG A 347 -40.01 1.12 28.07
C ARG A 347 -38.73 0.30 27.97
N CYS A 348 -37.79 0.60 28.85
CA CYS A 348 -36.57 -0.17 29.02
C CYS A 348 -36.64 -0.98 30.32
N GLU A 349 -36.95 -2.27 30.19
CA GLU A 349 -37.23 -3.16 31.34
C GLU A 349 -36.41 -4.44 31.24
N VAL A 350 -36.26 -5.13 32.37
CA VAL A 350 -35.55 -6.42 32.39
C VAL A 350 -36.43 -7.48 31.73
N ASP A 351 -35.94 -8.09 30.66
CA ASP A 351 -36.53 -9.26 30.05
C ASP A 351 -36.44 -10.45 31.04
N PRO A 352 -37.57 -11.03 31.48
CA PRO A 352 -37.58 -12.10 32.45
C PRO A 352 -36.96 -13.41 31.93
N SER A 353 -36.83 -13.58 30.62
CA SER A 353 -36.26 -14.78 29.99
C SER A 353 -34.73 -14.73 29.87
N THR A 354 -34.16 -13.54 29.66
CA THR A 354 -32.71 -13.36 29.47
C THR A 354 -32.02 -12.67 30.64
N GLY A 355 -32.77 -11.93 31.46
CA GLY A 355 -32.24 -11.12 32.57
C GLY A 355 -31.57 -9.82 32.14
N PHE A 356 -31.54 -9.51 30.84
CA PHE A 356 -31.00 -8.26 30.30
C PHE A 356 -32.08 -7.20 30.16
N LYS A 357 -31.70 -5.92 30.21
CA LYS A 357 -32.62 -4.82 29.90
C LYS A 357 -32.83 -4.74 28.39
N THR A 358 -34.07 -4.82 27.95
CA THR A 358 -34.46 -4.69 26.55
C THR A 358 -35.70 -3.80 26.41
N CYS A 359 -35.84 -3.21 25.23
CA CYS A 359 -37.01 -2.42 24.86
C CYS A 359 -38.25 -3.32 24.79
N GLN A 360 -39.28 -2.96 25.55
CA GLN A 360 -40.54 -3.69 25.57
C GLN A 360 -41.53 -3.03 24.63
N ALA A 361 -42.45 -3.82 24.06
CA ALA A 361 -43.56 -3.28 23.28
C ALA A 361 -44.31 -2.20 24.07
N ALA A 362 -44.73 -1.15 23.35
CA ALA A 362 -45.67 -0.19 23.89
C ALA A 362 -46.91 -0.97 24.37
N GLU A 363 -47.36 -0.70 25.60
CA GLU A 363 -48.62 -1.29 26.05
C GLU A 363 -49.70 -0.80 25.09
N GLY A 364 -50.23 -1.72 24.29
CA GLY A 364 -51.39 -1.39 23.47
C GLY A 364 -52.47 -0.83 24.38
N GLU A 365 -53.12 0.25 23.95
CA GLU A 365 -54.44 0.60 24.48
C GLU A 365 -55.26 -0.69 24.43
N GLY A 366 -55.48 -1.29 25.60
CA GLY A 366 -56.09 -2.60 25.68
C GLY A 366 -57.48 -2.55 25.07
N GLU A 367 -57.64 -3.15 23.89
CA GLU A 367 -58.88 -3.89 23.65
C GLU A 367 -58.96 -4.97 24.73
N GLY A 368 -59.94 -4.80 25.61
CA GLY A 368 -60.17 -5.69 26.74
C GLY A 368 -60.29 -7.14 26.30
N GLY A 369 -59.41 -7.99 26.82
CA GLY A 369 -59.45 -9.44 26.66
C GLY A 369 -59.36 -10.10 28.03
N ALA A 370 -60.48 -10.62 28.50
CA ALA A 370 -60.69 -11.22 29.80
C ALA A 370 -59.72 -12.37 30.15
N GLY A 371 -59.53 -12.54 31.45
CA GLY A 371 -58.72 -13.62 32.03
C GLY A 371 -59.18 -15.03 31.65
N GLY A 372 -58.23 -15.96 31.80
CA GLY A 372 -58.46 -17.38 31.64
C GLY A 372 -57.29 -18.19 32.17
N THR A 373 -57.28 -18.41 33.48
CA THR A 373 -56.53 -19.50 34.12
C THR A 373 -57.03 -20.85 33.60
N GLY A 374 -56.13 -21.78 33.26
CA GLY A 374 -56.51 -23.18 33.07
C GLY A 374 -55.46 -24.01 32.33
N GLY A 375 -54.64 -24.74 33.09
CA GLY A 375 -53.76 -25.77 32.55
C GLY A 375 -54.48 -27.11 32.30
N ALA A 376 -53.98 -27.84 31.30
CA ALA A 376 -53.95 -29.30 31.13
C ALA A 376 -53.30 -29.52 29.74
N GLY A 377 -52.21 -30.26 29.54
CA GLY A 377 -51.91 -31.60 30.07
C GLY A 377 -52.64 -32.65 29.22
N GLY A 378 -52.00 -33.19 28.18
CA GLY A 378 -52.58 -34.34 27.46
C GLY A 378 -52.09 -34.62 26.05
N THR A 379 -51.16 -35.59 25.96
CA THR A 379 -50.96 -36.60 24.91
C THR A 379 -50.60 -36.17 23.48
N GLY A 380 -49.33 -36.43 23.14
CA GLY A 380 -48.90 -36.72 21.78
C GLY A 380 -49.49 -38.06 21.29
N GLY A 381 -49.93 -38.06 20.03
CA GLY A 381 -50.41 -39.22 19.30
C GLY A 381 -49.98 -39.09 17.83
N ALA A 382 -49.41 -40.17 17.31
CA ALA A 382 -48.68 -40.27 16.06
C ALA A 382 -49.55 -40.40 14.79
N GLY A 383 -48.89 -40.21 13.64
CA GLY A 383 -49.32 -40.62 12.29
C GLY A 383 -49.52 -39.42 11.36
N GLY A 384 -48.97 -39.33 10.15
CA GLY A 384 -48.25 -40.26 9.30
C GLY A 384 -48.50 -39.87 7.83
N THR A 385 -47.44 -39.89 7.02
CA THR A 385 -47.39 -40.15 5.55
C THR A 385 -47.85 -39.11 4.51
N GLY A 386 -47.04 -39.03 3.43
CA GLY A 386 -47.30 -38.44 2.10
C GLY A 386 -46.34 -37.29 1.78
N GLY A 387 -45.28 -37.41 0.97
CA GLY A 387 -45.23 -37.82 -0.45
C GLY A 387 -46.01 -36.78 -1.27
N THR A 388 -45.48 -35.95 -2.17
CA THR A 388 -44.54 -36.08 -3.31
C THR A 388 -44.20 -34.65 -3.77
N GLY A 389 -42.98 -34.28 -4.19
CA GLY A 389 -42.48 -34.44 -5.56
C GLY A 389 -42.87 -33.27 -6.47
N GLY A 390 -41.90 -32.55 -7.05
CA GLY A 390 -42.20 -31.62 -8.16
C GLY A 390 -41.18 -30.52 -8.44
N GLN A 391 -40.12 -30.92 -9.17
CA GLN A 391 -39.22 -30.13 -10.04
C GLN A 391 -38.21 -29.16 -9.43
#